data_AF-A0A0D8Y6D2-F1
#
_entry.id   AF-A0A0D8Y6D2-F1
#
_cell.length_a   1.000
_cell.length_b   1.000
_cell.length_c   1.000
_cell.angle_alpha   90.00
_cell.angle_beta   90.00
_cell.angle_gamma   90.00
#
_symmetry.space_group_name_H-M   'P 1'
#
loop_
_entity.id
_entity.type
_entity.pdbx_description
1 polymer ?
#
loop_
_entity_poly.entity_id
_entity_poly.type
_entity_poly.pdbx_seq_one_letter_code
_entity_poly.pdbx_strand_id
1 'polypeptide(L)'
;MKCKIEPNGSWRTEVSGCITPDKTTVPVNSEKEIGDHTWECKMNPNGHIVLKQKVSNKASCNGHPYGSEWKDKSFQFKCGEKGVPKFMGCVTSSGELIPDGEVKSVDGYEMECMKHPNGTITMTSLGRSIDAKCKDSQGQERNQGDTWIENKYFEKTCKERGMVEVNGCRVDAVEDLIPLNSKVSAGNLEYHCEGNDGSFKFYSKVKAQ
;
A
#
# COMPACT_ATOMS: atom_id res chain seq x y z
N MET A 1 -10.52 -52.64 9.62
CA MET A 1 -11.36 -53.31 10.64
C MET A 1 -10.45 -53.97 11.66
N LYS A 2 -10.92 -54.17 12.88
CA LYS A 2 -10.23 -54.90 13.95
C LYS A 2 -11.13 -56.01 14.48
N CYS A 3 -10.56 -57.14 14.89
CA CYS A 3 -11.30 -58.20 15.57
C CYS A 3 -11.28 -57.95 17.08
N LYS A 4 -12.44 -58.06 17.72
CA LYS A 4 -12.59 -58.06 19.17
C LYS A 4 -13.01 -59.45 19.62
N ILE A 5 -12.17 -60.09 20.41
CA ILE A 5 -12.42 -61.41 21.00
C ILE A 5 -13.03 -61.15 22.39
N GLU A 6 -14.22 -61.70 22.63
CA GLU A 6 -14.92 -61.63 23.90
C GLU A 6 -14.44 -62.77 24.83
N PRO A 7 -14.59 -62.67 26.17
CA PRO A 7 -14.06 -63.66 27.12
C PRO A 7 -14.59 -65.08 26.94
N ASN A 8 -15.77 -65.23 26.32
CA ASN A 8 -16.38 -66.52 25.99
C ASN A 8 -15.79 -67.18 24.72
N GLY A 9 -14.75 -66.60 24.13
CA GLY A 9 -14.12 -67.09 22.89
C GLY A 9 -14.86 -66.69 21.60
N SER A 10 -16.01 -66.03 21.70
CA SER A 10 -16.66 -65.43 20.52
C SER A 10 -15.88 -64.22 20.03
N TRP A 11 -15.97 -63.90 18.75
CA TRP A 11 -15.30 -62.73 18.18
C TRP A 11 -16.26 -61.96 17.29
N ARG A 12 -16.04 -60.65 17.20
CA ARG A 12 -16.76 -59.77 16.29
C ARG A 12 -15.82 -58.79 15.61
N THR A 13 -16.19 -58.34 14.43
CA THR A 13 -15.48 -57.27 13.71
C THR A 13 -15.99 -55.91 14.15
N GLU A 14 -15.07 -55.01 14.48
CA GLU A 14 -15.35 -53.59 14.67
C GLU A 14 -14.64 -52.79 13.59
N VAL A 15 -15.31 -51.79 13.04
CA VAL A 15 -14.67 -50.85 12.11
C VAL A 15 -13.69 -49.99 12.90
N SER A 16 -12.46 -49.90 12.41
CA SER A 16 -11.35 -49.22 13.07
C SER A 16 -11.14 -47.78 12.57
N GLY A 17 -11.58 -47.49 11.34
CA GLY A 17 -11.46 -46.18 10.73
C GLY A 17 -12.06 -46.14 9.32
N CYS A 18 -12.21 -44.94 8.80
CA CYS A 18 -12.59 -44.65 7.43
C CYS A 18 -11.33 -44.46 6.58
N ILE A 19 -11.39 -44.81 5.30
CA ILE A 19 -10.28 -44.60 4.36
C ILE A 19 -10.65 -43.44 3.45
N THR A 20 -9.76 -42.47 3.34
CA THR A 20 -9.91 -41.27 2.50
C THR A 20 -9.40 -41.54 1.07
N PRO A 21 -9.71 -40.69 0.07
CA PRO A 21 -9.31 -40.94 -1.33
C PRO A 21 -7.79 -41.08 -1.55
N ASP A 22 -6.96 -40.44 -0.71
CA ASP A 22 -5.50 -40.57 -0.72
C ASP A 22 -5.00 -41.84 0.00
N LYS A 23 -5.92 -42.72 0.40
CA LYS A 23 -5.71 -43.97 1.17
C LYS A 23 -5.26 -43.76 2.62
N THR A 24 -5.34 -42.54 3.16
CA THR A 24 -5.08 -42.30 4.57
C THR A 24 -6.24 -42.81 5.43
N THR A 25 -5.92 -43.51 6.52
CA THR A 25 -6.91 -43.98 7.50
C THR A 25 -7.22 -42.90 8.53
N VAL A 26 -8.50 -42.59 8.72
CA VAL A 26 -9.04 -41.71 9.78
C VAL A 26 -9.74 -42.59 10.82
N PRO A 27 -9.22 -42.70 12.06
CA PRO A 27 -9.84 -43.52 13.11
C PRO A 27 -11.32 -43.15 13.37
N VAL A 28 -12.13 -44.13 13.76
CA VAL A 28 -13.54 -43.87 14.12
C VAL A 28 -13.61 -42.87 15.28
N ASN A 29 -14.54 -41.91 15.17
CA ASN A 29 -14.76 -40.79 16.08
C ASN A 29 -13.55 -39.84 16.20
N SER A 30 -12.77 -39.73 15.13
CA SER A 30 -11.66 -38.78 15.02
C SER A 30 -11.72 -38.00 13.70
N GLU A 31 -10.86 -36.99 13.60
CA GLU A 31 -10.66 -36.21 12.40
C GLU A 31 -9.19 -36.09 12.03
N LYS A 32 -8.92 -35.83 10.76
CA LYS A 32 -7.57 -35.60 10.23
C LYS A 32 -7.58 -34.55 9.13
N GLU A 33 -6.63 -33.63 9.17
CA GLU A 33 -6.39 -32.70 8.07
C GLU A 33 -5.53 -33.37 7.00
N ILE A 34 -6.02 -33.35 5.75
CA ILE A 34 -5.38 -33.94 4.58
C ILE A 34 -5.60 -32.98 3.42
N GLY A 35 -4.52 -32.34 2.97
CA GLY A 35 -4.60 -31.27 1.95
C GLY A 35 -5.52 -30.14 2.41
N ASP A 36 -6.44 -29.73 1.55
CA ASP A 36 -7.39 -28.64 1.81
C ASP A 36 -8.63 -29.05 2.60
N HIS A 37 -8.64 -30.28 3.14
CA HIS A 37 -9.81 -30.85 3.77
C HIS A 37 -9.53 -31.42 5.16
N THR A 38 -10.52 -31.25 6.04
CA THR A 38 -10.63 -31.99 7.28
C THR A 38 -11.58 -33.15 7.05
N TRP A 39 -11.07 -34.37 7.24
CA TRP A 39 -11.81 -35.62 7.11
C TRP A 39 -12.19 -36.13 8.49
N GLU A 40 -13.49 -36.36 8.71
CA GLU A 40 -14.05 -36.76 10.00
C GLU A 40 -14.76 -38.11 9.85
N CYS A 41 -14.28 -39.13 10.56
CA CYS A 41 -14.91 -40.45 10.55
C CYS A 41 -15.82 -40.57 11.78
N LYS A 42 -17.14 -40.56 11.59
CA LYS A 42 -18.12 -40.55 12.69
C LYS A 42 -18.99 -41.79 12.70
N MET A 43 -19.14 -42.40 13.86
CA MET A 43 -20.14 -43.45 14.11
C MET A 43 -21.42 -42.82 14.69
N ASN A 44 -22.54 -43.03 14.02
CA ASN A 44 -23.85 -42.60 14.48
C ASN A 44 -24.38 -43.58 15.56
N PRO A 45 -25.37 -43.17 16.39
CA PRO A 45 -25.97 -44.05 17.41
C PRO A 45 -26.52 -45.38 16.86
N ASN A 46 -26.94 -45.39 15.60
CA ASN A 46 -27.44 -46.59 14.91
C ASN A 46 -26.31 -47.53 14.43
N GLY A 47 -25.05 -47.27 14.81
CA GLY A 47 -23.88 -48.06 14.40
C GLY A 47 -23.35 -47.77 12.99
N HIS A 48 -24.02 -46.89 12.23
CA HIS A 48 -23.59 -46.50 10.89
C HIS A 48 -22.37 -45.58 10.95
N ILE A 49 -21.37 -45.83 10.11
CA ILE A 49 -20.14 -45.03 10.05
C ILE A 49 -20.14 -44.19 8.77
N VAL A 50 -19.89 -42.91 8.93
CA VAL A 50 -19.87 -41.94 7.84
C VAL A 50 -18.54 -41.20 7.86
N LEU A 51 -17.88 -41.17 6.70
CA LEU A 51 -16.76 -40.28 6.44
C LEU A 51 -17.31 -38.94 5.94
N LYS A 52 -17.12 -37.88 6.71
CA LYS A 52 -17.50 -36.51 6.36
C LYS A 52 -16.27 -35.73 5.91
N GLN A 53 -16.44 -34.91 4.89
CA GLN A 53 -15.41 -34.00 4.39
C GLN A 53 -15.85 -32.56 4.66
N LYS A 54 -14.93 -31.75 5.16
CA LYS A 54 -15.09 -30.30 5.32
C LYS A 54 -13.85 -29.61 4.77
N VAL A 55 -13.98 -28.37 4.31
CA VAL A 55 -12.81 -27.54 3.97
C VAL A 55 -12.04 -27.25 5.26
N SER A 56 -10.73 -27.48 5.25
CA SER A 56 -9.86 -27.15 6.39
C SER A 56 -9.77 -25.64 6.56
N ASN A 57 -9.63 -25.16 7.80
CA ASN A 57 -9.33 -23.75 8.04
C ASN A 57 -7.99 -23.32 7.43
N LYS A 58 -7.09 -24.27 7.16
CA LYS A 58 -5.78 -24.05 6.51
C LYS A 58 -5.76 -24.45 5.03
N ALA A 59 -6.94 -24.53 4.40
CA ALA A 59 -7.02 -24.79 2.98
C ALA A 59 -6.24 -23.71 2.18
N SER A 60 -5.62 -24.16 1.09
CA SER A 60 -4.90 -23.33 0.14
C SER A 60 -5.84 -22.46 -0.69
N CYS A 61 -5.32 -21.34 -1.20
CA CYS A 61 -6.02 -20.40 -2.05
C CYS A 61 -5.51 -20.56 -3.48
N ASN A 62 -6.21 -21.32 -4.34
CA ASN A 62 -5.80 -21.54 -5.74
C ASN A 62 -4.32 -21.95 -5.90
N GLY A 63 -3.83 -22.84 -5.02
CA GLY A 63 -2.42 -23.28 -5.01
C GLY A 63 -1.48 -22.45 -4.14
N HIS A 64 -1.94 -21.34 -3.56
CA HIS A 64 -1.20 -20.58 -2.55
C HIS A 64 -1.42 -21.18 -1.15
N PRO A 65 -0.37 -21.61 -0.42
CA PRO A 65 -0.52 -22.17 0.92
C PRO A 65 -1.22 -21.22 1.90
N TYR A 66 -1.88 -21.76 2.92
CA TYR A 66 -2.45 -20.95 4.00
C TYR A 66 -1.42 -19.99 4.61
N GLY A 67 -1.80 -18.73 4.78
CA GLY A 67 -0.94 -17.67 5.29
C GLY A 67 0.08 -17.12 4.31
N SER A 68 0.26 -17.72 3.12
CA SER A 68 1.15 -17.19 2.09
C SER A 68 0.59 -15.90 1.48
N GLU A 69 1.49 -15.07 0.98
CA GLU A 69 1.18 -13.78 0.38
C GLU A 69 1.66 -13.76 -1.07
N TRP A 70 0.86 -13.18 -1.97
CA TRP A 70 1.20 -13.07 -3.39
C TRP A 70 0.71 -11.78 -3.99
N LYS A 71 1.36 -11.39 -5.09
CA LYS A 71 0.98 -10.25 -5.92
C LYS A 71 0.22 -10.75 -7.13
N ASP A 72 -0.90 -10.11 -7.42
CA ASP A 72 -1.61 -10.23 -8.70
C ASP A 72 -1.78 -8.83 -9.27
N LYS A 73 -1.03 -8.53 -10.33
CA LYS A 73 -0.89 -7.19 -10.91
C LYS A 73 -0.47 -6.16 -9.83
N SER A 74 -1.29 -5.14 -9.61
CA SER A 74 -1.08 -4.08 -8.62
C SER A 74 -1.75 -4.38 -7.28
N PHE A 75 -2.10 -5.63 -6.99
CA PHE A 75 -2.81 -6.01 -5.77
C PHE A 75 -2.03 -7.05 -4.98
N GLN A 76 -1.99 -6.88 -3.66
CA GLN A 76 -1.42 -7.84 -2.73
C GLN A 76 -2.54 -8.62 -2.04
N PHE A 77 -2.39 -9.94 -1.98
CA PHE A 77 -3.31 -10.84 -1.31
C PHE A 77 -2.57 -11.71 -0.29
N LYS A 78 -3.35 -12.25 0.66
CA LYS A 78 -2.92 -13.25 1.64
C LYS A 78 -3.92 -14.40 1.68
N CYS A 79 -3.44 -15.63 1.76
CA CYS A 79 -4.34 -16.77 1.86
C CYS A 79 -4.90 -16.84 3.28
N GLY A 80 -6.19 -16.55 3.41
CA GLY A 80 -6.92 -16.58 4.66
C GLY A 80 -7.48 -17.96 4.97
N GLU A 81 -8.33 -18.01 5.97
CA GLU A 81 -8.96 -19.26 6.39
C GLU A 81 -9.84 -19.85 5.28
N LYS A 82 -9.92 -21.19 5.27
CA LYS A 82 -10.78 -21.94 4.35
C LYS A 82 -10.49 -21.67 2.87
N GLY A 83 -9.25 -21.33 2.54
CA GLY A 83 -8.83 -21.08 1.16
C GLY A 83 -9.40 -19.79 0.57
N VAL A 84 -9.79 -18.83 1.42
CA VAL A 84 -10.34 -17.55 0.98
C VAL A 84 -9.23 -16.50 0.87
N PRO A 85 -8.95 -15.95 -0.32
CA PRO A 85 -8.02 -14.84 -0.47
C PRO A 85 -8.49 -13.60 0.28
N LYS A 86 -7.61 -13.05 1.14
CA LYS A 86 -7.79 -11.76 1.78
C LYS A 86 -7.03 -10.70 0.99
N PHE A 87 -7.74 -9.65 0.57
CA PHE A 87 -7.11 -8.47 -0.02
C PHE A 87 -6.32 -7.73 1.07
N MET A 88 -5.05 -7.44 0.79
CA MET A 88 -4.14 -6.78 1.74
C MET A 88 -3.88 -5.32 1.36
N GLY A 89 -3.92 -4.98 0.08
CA GLY A 89 -3.68 -3.62 -0.39
C GLY A 89 -3.21 -3.53 -1.83
N CYS A 90 -2.86 -2.32 -2.25
CA CYS A 90 -2.39 -1.99 -3.59
C CYS A 90 -0.86 -1.87 -3.60
N VAL A 91 -0.24 -2.35 -4.66
CA VAL A 91 1.21 -2.27 -4.88
C VAL A 91 1.48 -1.22 -5.94
N THR A 92 2.27 -0.21 -5.58
CA THR A 92 2.65 0.91 -6.45
C THR A 92 3.65 0.44 -7.52
N SER A 93 3.92 1.29 -8.52
CA SER A 93 4.96 1.02 -9.53
C SER A 93 6.36 0.92 -8.92
N SER A 94 6.61 1.60 -7.79
CA SER A 94 7.85 1.47 -7.00
C SER A 94 7.91 0.19 -6.17
N GLY A 95 6.83 -0.61 -6.14
CA GLY A 95 6.74 -1.89 -5.43
C GLY A 95 6.28 -1.77 -3.97
N GLU A 96 5.94 -0.56 -3.52
CA GLU A 96 5.48 -0.26 -2.18
C GLU A 96 4.02 -0.68 -1.98
N LEU A 97 3.72 -1.27 -0.81
CA LEU A 97 2.36 -1.65 -0.43
C LEU A 97 1.65 -0.50 0.29
N ILE A 98 0.47 -0.17 -0.20
CA ILE A 98 -0.54 0.68 0.44
C ILE A 98 -1.64 -0.26 0.95
N PRO A 99 -1.78 -0.45 2.28
CA PRO A 99 -2.80 -1.34 2.83
C PRO A 99 -4.22 -0.93 2.48
N ASP A 100 -5.14 -1.90 2.44
CA ASP A 100 -6.57 -1.65 2.20
C ASP A 100 -7.16 -0.72 3.26
N GLY A 101 -7.76 0.40 2.83
CA GLY A 101 -8.34 1.44 3.67
C GLY A 101 -7.33 2.45 4.21
N GLU A 102 -6.06 2.37 3.82
CA GLU A 102 -5.02 3.30 4.26
C GLU A 102 -4.60 4.28 3.17
N VAL A 103 -4.11 5.45 3.62
CA VAL A 103 -3.46 6.47 2.79
C VAL A 103 -1.97 6.46 3.10
N LYS A 104 -1.14 6.46 2.06
CA LYS A 104 0.33 6.46 2.20
C LYS A 104 0.98 7.47 1.26
N SER A 105 2.01 8.15 1.73
CA SER A 105 2.84 9.01 0.88
C SER A 105 3.78 8.13 0.04
N VAL A 106 3.65 8.21 -1.27
CA VAL A 106 4.46 7.48 -2.25
C VAL A 106 4.86 8.45 -3.34
N ASP A 107 6.17 8.57 -3.61
CA ASP A 107 6.73 9.43 -4.66
C ASP A 107 6.25 10.89 -4.62
N GLY A 108 5.99 11.43 -3.41
CA GLY A 108 5.51 12.80 -3.20
C GLY A 108 4.00 12.99 -3.34
N TYR A 109 3.23 11.90 -3.45
CA TYR A 109 1.77 11.91 -3.51
C TYR A 109 1.16 11.11 -2.36
N GLU A 110 0.06 11.61 -1.81
CA GLU A 110 -0.79 10.81 -0.93
C GLU A 110 -1.64 9.88 -1.79
N MET A 111 -1.45 8.59 -1.62
CA MET A 111 -2.11 7.54 -2.37
C MET A 111 -3.02 6.73 -1.44
N GLU A 112 -4.27 6.55 -1.83
CA GLU A 112 -5.25 5.73 -1.12
C GLU A 112 -5.49 4.43 -1.88
N CYS A 113 -5.60 3.32 -1.15
CA CYS A 113 -6.05 2.03 -1.69
C CYS A 113 -7.31 1.58 -0.96
N MET A 114 -8.39 1.30 -1.68
CA MET A 114 -9.66 0.90 -1.06
C MET A 114 -10.37 -0.20 -1.84
N LYS A 115 -10.79 -1.25 -1.13
CA LYS A 115 -11.75 -2.23 -1.62
C LYS A 115 -13.18 -1.83 -1.25
N HIS A 116 -14.00 -1.60 -2.26
CA HIS A 116 -15.41 -1.24 -2.09
C HIS A 116 -16.28 -2.45 -1.75
N PRO A 117 -17.46 -2.25 -1.13
CA PRO A 117 -18.40 -3.33 -0.82
C PRO A 117 -18.85 -4.13 -2.04
N ASN A 118 -18.86 -3.52 -3.23
CA ASN A 118 -19.18 -4.19 -4.50
C ASN A 118 -18.03 -5.05 -5.06
N GLY A 119 -16.89 -5.13 -4.36
CA GLY A 119 -15.71 -5.90 -4.75
C GLY A 119 -14.72 -5.16 -5.65
N THR A 120 -15.03 -3.93 -6.08
CA THR A 120 -14.11 -3.09 -6.88
C THR A 120 -12.97 -2.61 -5.99
N ILE A 121 -11.75 -2.56 -6.54
CA ILE A 121 -10.57 -2.00 -5.86
C ILE A 121 -10.18 -0.72 -6.58
N THR A 122 -10.00 0.37 -5.84
CA THR A 122 -9.53 1.65 -6.37
C THR A 122 -8.21 2.03 -5.74
N MET A 123 -7.30 2.55 -6.57
CA MET A 123 -6.07 3.21 -6.13
C MET A 123 -6.09 4.64 -6.66
N THR A 124 -6.12 5.62 -5.77
CA THR A 124 -6.36 7.03 -6.13
C THR A 124 -5.30 7.93 -5.51
N SER A 125 -4.82 8.91 -6.28
CA SER A 125 -4.00 10.01 -5.77
C SER A 125 -4.90 11.06 -5.14
N LEU A 126 -4.74 11.33 -3.85
CA LEU A 126 -5.46 12.39 -3.12
C LEU A 126 -4.82 13.77 -3.30
N GLY A 127 -3.57 13.82 -3.76
CA GLY A 127 -2.84 15.06 -3.99
C GLY A 127 -1.36 14.89 -3.68
N ARG A 128 -0.63 16.01 -3.68
CA ARG A 128 0.76 16.00 -3.20
C ARG A 128 0.80 15.83 -1.69
N SER A 129 1.72 15.00 -1.24
CA SER A 129 1.96 14.78 0.18
C SER A 129 2.42 16.07 0.86
N ILE A 130 2.11 16.25 2.14
CA ILE A 130 2.49 17.46 2.88
C ILE A 130 4.01 17.70 2.87
N ASP A 131 4.79 16.62 2.91
CA ASP A 131 6.26 16.58 2.86
C ASP A 131 6.83 16.50 1.43
N ALA A 132 5.99 16.69 0.40
CA ALA A 132 6.44 16.63 -0.98
C ALA A 132 7.51 17.70 -1.26
N LYS A 133 8.60 17.27 -1.89
CA LYS A 133 9.69 18.15 -2.32
C LYS A 133 9.31 19.00 -3.53
N CYS A 134 9.94 20.16 -3.64
CA CYS A 134 9.84 20.99 -4.83
C CYS A 134 10.87 20.57 -5.87
N LYS A 135 10.63 20.93 -7.13
CA LYS A 135 11.64 20.84 -8.20
C LYS A 135 11.92 22.22 -8.74
N ASP A 136 13.19 22.57 -8.85
CA ASP A 136 13.59 23.80 -9.52
C ASP A 136 13.57 23.64 -11.05
N SER A 137 13.89 24.71 -11.78
CA SER A 137 13.90 24.76 -13.25
C SER A 137 14.91 23.80 -13.89
N GLN A 138 15.89 23.30 -13.13
CA GLN A 138 16.86 22.30 -13.57
C GLN A 138 16.41 20.88 -13.22
N GLY A 139 15.26 20.72 -12.56
CA GLY A 139 14.72 19.45 -12.10
C GLY A 139 15.36 18.94 -10.80
N GLN A 140 16.19 19.74 -10.12
CA GLN A 140 16.77 19.37 -8.84
C GLN A 140 15.72 19.44 -7.74
N GLU A 141 15.68 18.40 -6.90
CA GLU A 141 14.78 18.36 -5.74
C GLU A 141 15.23 19.28 -4.62
N ARG A 142 14.28 20.01 -4.03
CA ARG A 142 14.45 20.89 -2.89
C ARG A 142 13.57 20.42 -1.75
N ASN A 143 14.15 20.29 -0.56
CA ASN A 143 13.39 19.93 0.63
C ASN A 143 12.48 21.08 1.05
N GLN A 144 11.43 20.77 1.80
CA GLN A 144 10.58 21.78 2.40
C GLN A 144 11.40 22.74 3.27
N GLY A 145 11.17 24.04 3.12
CA GLY A 145 11.91 25.10 3.79
C GLY A 145 13.18 25.54 3.07
N ASP A 146 13.68 24.76 2.10
CA ASP A 146 14.85 25.17 1.31
C ASP A 146 14.56 26.46 0.54
N THR A 147 15.55 27.36 0.53
CA THR A 147 15.54 28.57 -0.29
C THR A 147 16.63 28.49 -1.36
N TRP A 148 16.33 29.00 -2.55
CA TRP A 148 17.30 29.04 -3.65
C TRP A 148 17.06 30.24 -4.57
N ILE A 149 18.11 30.61 -5.32
CA ILE A 149 18.03 31.63 -6.36
C ILE A 149 17.80 30.97 -7.71
N GLU A 150 16.72 31.35 -8.37
CA GLU A 150 16.34 30.88 -9.69
C GLU A 150 16.48 31.98 -10.75
N ASN A 151 16.97 31.61 -11.94
CA ASN A 151 17.21 32.55 -13.04
C ASN A 151 18.05 33.78 -12.63
N LYS A 152 19.00 33.59 -11.70
CA LYS A 152 19.91 34.60 -11.11
C LYS A 152 19.27 35.66 -10.21
N TYR A 153 17.95 35.83 -10.24
CA TYR A 153 17.31 36.98 -9.59
C TYR A 153 16.22 36.61 -8.61
N PHE A 154 15.51 35.49 -8.79
CA PHE A 154 14.32 35.21 -7.99
C PHE A 154 14.67 34.28 -6.83
N GLU A 155 14.53 34.78 -5.60
CA GLU A 155 14.62 33.92 -4.43
C GLU A 155 13.29 33.18 -4.24
N LYS A 156 13.37 31.87 -4.14
CA LYS A 156 12.21 31.00 -3.97
C LYS A 156 12.35 30.14 -2.73
N THR A 157 11.22 29.76 -2.15
CA THR A 157 11.14 28.83 -1.01
C THR A 157 10.27 27.64 -1.38
N CYS A 158 10.70 26.44 -0.97
CA CYS A 158 9.83 25.26 -1.05
C CYS A 158 8.89 25.21 0.15
N LYS A 159 7.59 25.20 -0.11
CA LYS A 159 6.53 25.06 0.89
C LYS A 159 5.96 23.64 0.89
N GLU A 160 5.07 23.40 1.85
CA GLU A 160 4.29 22.17 1.95
C GLU A 160 3.65 21.80 0.60
N ARG A 161 3.49 20.49 0.39
CA ARG A 161 2.92 19.95 -0.85
C ARG A 161 3.72 20.31 -2.11
N GLY A 162 5.01 20.56 -1.95
CA GLY A 162 5.92 20.91 -3.03
C GLY A 162 5.53 22.20 -3.76
N MET A 163 4.83 23.11 -3.09
CA MET A 163 4.49 24.41 -3.65
C MET A 163 5.71 25.33 -3.61
N VAL A 164 6.00 25.99 -4.73
CA VAL A 164 7.12 26.94 -4.81
C VAL A 164 6.59 28.34 -4.62
N GLU A 165 7.02 29.00 -3.55
CA GLU A 165 6.74 30.42 -3.30
C GLU A 165 7.90 31.26 -3.80
N VAL A 166 7.62 32.37 -4.49
CA VAL A 166 8.63 33.37 -4.83
C VAL A 166 8.64 34.43 -3.73
N ASN A 167 9.75 34.57 -3.01
CA ASN A 167 9.86 35.52 -1.91
C ASN A 167 10.07 36.95 -2.42
N GLY A 168 10.82 37.09 -3.51
CA GLY A 168 11.26 38.39 -4.03
C GLY A 168 12.45 38.26 -4.97
N CYS A 169 13.11 39.38 -5.23
CA CYS A 169 14.27 39.46 -6.11
C CYS A 169 15.55 39.78 -5.33
N ARG A 170 16.61 39.00 -5.56
CA ARG A 170 17.97 39.21 -5.04
C ARG A 170 18.86 39.82 -6.12
N VAL A 171 19.62 40.83 -5.77
CA VAL A 171 20.63 41.46 -6.63
C VAL A 171 21.87 41.78 -5.81
N ASP A 172 23.07 41.62 -6.37
CA ASP A 172 24.32 41.81 -5.62
C ASP A 172 24.51 43.24 -5.07
N ALA A 173 23.88 44.24 -5.72
CA ALA A 173 23.96 45.64 -5.33
C ALA A 173 23.07 46.01 -4.12
N VAL A 174 22.23 45.09 -3.64
CA VAL A 174 21.27 45.31 -2.54
C VAL A 174 21.38 44.13 -1.59
N GLU A 175 21.73 44.40 -0.33
CA GLU A 175 21.89 43.35 0.68
C GLU A 175 20.56 42.62 0.95
N ASP A 176 19.50 43.39 1.16
CA ASP A 176 18.16 42.89 1.43
C ASP A 176 17.46 42.36 0.18
N LEU A 177 16.56 41.41 0.39
CA LEU A 177 15.67 40.91 -0.66
C LEU A 177 14.68 42.00 -1.08
N ILE A 178 14.56 42.26 -2.38
CA ILE A 178 13.56 43.17 -2.93
C ILE A 178 12.20 42.44 -2.88
N PRO A 179 11.21 42.92 -2.10
CA PRO A 179 9.91 42.27 -2.05
C PRO A 179 9.21 42.27 -3.40
N LEU A 180 8.31 41.30 -3.62
CA LEU A 180 7.45 41.30 -4.79
C LEU A 180 6.60 42.58 -4.86
N ASN A 181 6.40 43.07 -6.08
CA ASN A 181 5.70 44.31 -6.40
C ASN A 181 6.31 45.55 -5.72
N SER A 182 7.64 45.53 -5.54
CA SER A 182 8.40 46.62 -4.98
C SER A 182 9.58 47.00 -5.87
N LYS A 183 10.22 48.11 -5.52
CA LYS A 183 11.41 48.63 -6.19
C LYS A 183 12.38 49.22 -5.19
N VAL A 184 13.67 49.14 -5.52
CA VAL A 184 14.75 49.69 -4.69
C VAL A 184 15.78 50.38 -5.56
N SER A 185 16.44 51.39 -5.00
CA SER A 185 17.46 52.18 -5.67
C SER A 185 18.84 51.88 -5.11
N ALA A 186 19.80 51.50 -5.96
CA ALA A 186 21.21 51.41 -5.60
C ALA A 186 22.08 52.00 -6.72
N GLY A 187 22.93 52.97 -6.36
CA GLY A 187 23.68 53.76 -7.33
C GLY A 187 22.79 54.57 -8.28
N ASN A 188 23.06 54.47 -9.58
CA ASN A 188 22.29 55.10 -10.66
C ASN A 188 21.13 54.23 -11.18
N LEU A 189 20.91 53.04 -10.61
CA LEU A 189 19.88 52.10 -11.03
C LEU A 189 18.72 52.03 -10.01
N GLU A 190 17.52 51.85 -10.55
CA GLU A 190 16.31 51.46 -9.83
C GLU A 190 15.93 50.05 -10.28
N TYR A 191 15.91 49.10 -9.35
CA TYR A 191 15.56 47.70 -9.57
C TYR A 191 14.09 47.48 -9.24
N HIS A 192 13.40 46.76 -10.09
CA HIS A 192 11.97 46.45 -9.98
C HIS A 192 11.78 44.94 -9.90
N CYS A 193 11.01 44.50 -8.90
CA CYS A 193 10.60 43.12 -8.74
C CYS A 193 9.08 43.07 -8.82
N GLU A 194 8.53 42.55 -9.91
CA GLU A 194 7.09 42.50 -10.18
C GLU A 194 6.59 41.05 -10.18
N GLY A 195 5.41 40.83 -9.61
CA GLY A 195 4.72 39.53 -9.60
C GLY A 195 3.23 39.71 -9.86
N ASN A 196 2.72 39.04 -10.90
CA ASN A 196 1.31 39.05 -11.28
C ASN A 196 0.85 37.64 -11.68
N ASP A 197 -0.06 37.04 -10.91
CA ASP A 197 -0.72 35.75 -11.18
C ASP A 197 0.19 34.68 -11.83
N GLY A 198 1.31 34.38 -11.16
CA GLY A 198 2.26 33.35 -11.58
C GLY A 198 3.32 33.80 -12.60
N SER A 199 3.22 35.03 -13.12
CA SER A 199 4.28 35.67 -13.90
C SER A 199 5.12 36.58 -13.03
N PHE A 200 6.44 36.41 -13.08
CA PHE A 200 7.39 37.21 -12.32
C PHE A 200 8.37 37.90 -13.26
N LYS A 201 8.65 39.17 -12.99
CA LYS A 201 9.54 39.98 -13.81
C LYS A 201 10.51 40.74 -12.93
N PHE A 202 11.78 40.65 -13.30
CA PHE A 202 12.83 41.44 -12.72
C PHE A 202 13.45 42.31 -13.82
N TYR A 203 13.63 43.61 -13.55
CA TYR A 203 14.34 44.51 -14.44
C TYR A 203 14.92 45.71 -13.69
N SER A 204 15.91 46.37 -14.30
CA SER A 204 16.49 47.61 -13.79
C SER A 204 16.32 48.76 -14.79
N LYS A 205 16.14 49.98 -14.31
CA LYS A 205 16.13 51.21 -15.11
C LYS A 205 17.10 52.23 -14.54
N VAL A 206 17.65 53.10 -15.38
CA VAL A 206 18.42 54.26 -14.91
C VAL A 206 17.46 55.24 -14.25
N LYS A 207 17.85 55.81 -13.10
CA LYS A 207 17.04 56.85 -12.44
C LYS A 207 16.79 58.01 -13.40
N ALA A 208 15.54 58.42 -13.53
CA ALA A 208 15.21 59.65 -14.25
C ALA A 208 15.90 60.82 -13.54
N GLN A 209 16.65 61.61 -14.32
CA GLN A 209 17.45 62.74 -13.86
C GLN A 209 16.57 63.94 -13.50
#